data_AF-A0A525WL45-F1
#
_entry.id   AF-A0A525WL45-F1
#
_cell.length_a   1.000
_cell.length_b   1.000
_cell.length_c   1.000
_cell.angle_alpha   90.00
_cell.angle_beta   90.00
_cell.angle_gamma   90.00
#
_symmetry.space_group_name_H-M   'P 1'
#
loop_
_entity.id
_entity.type
_entity.pdbx_description
1 polymer ?
#
loop_
_entity_poly.entity_id
_entity_poly.type
_entity_poly.pdbx_seq_one_letter_code
_entity_poly.pdbx_strand_id
1 'polypeptide(L)'
;MDARIVTTRHWFQRIYLGGIPQMIRDETAFLSFICTLSAIEALAGYRYQETGDTARPGSRFQRFVSDYFAQEYSELASDLWNFRNGMIHGFCPRRFALTHYQSHRHLQTSSDSTTFLNAEDFYAALVQASGAFFQELEGSTELQENFLARLNSSQGGGIAVGPVEAT
;
A
#
# COMPACT_ATOMS: atom_id res chain seq x y z
N MET A 1 3.37 23.03 2.28
CA MET A 1 2.93 21.84 1.52
C MET A 1 1.90 22.25 0.47
N ASP A 2 2.05 21.80 -0.77
CA ASP A 2 1.16 22.11 -1.91
C ASP A 2 -0.28 21.59 -1.68
N ALA A 3 -1.29 22.36 -2.10
CA ALA A 3 -2.71 22.05 -1.90
C ALA A 3 -3.15 20.72 -2.56
N ARG A 4 -2.50 20.32 -3.67
CA ARG A 4 -2.76 19.04 -4.35
C ARG A 4 -2.29 17.85 -3.51
N ILE A 5 -1.18 17.99 -2.79
CA ILE A 5 -0.70 16.97 -1.85
C ILE A 5 -1.70 16.82 -0.70
N VAL A 6 -2.15 17.94 -0.12
CA VAL A 6 -3.16 17.95 0.96
C VAL A 6 -4.45 17.26 0.50
N THR A 7 -4.93 17.61 -0.70
CA THR A 7 -6.14 17.03 -1.28
C THR A 7 -5.98 15.54 -1.56
N THR A 8 -4.85 15.11 -2.14
CA THR A 8 -4.59 13.69 -2.40
C THR A 8 -4.48 12.89 -1.11
N ARG A 9 -3.84 13.43 -0.06
CA ARG A 9 -3.81 12.79 1.27
C ARG A 9 -5.21 12.62 1.84
N HIS A 10 -6.07 13.62 1.72
CA HIS A 10 -7.47 13.52 2.14
C HIS A 10 -8.20 12.40 1.39
N TRP A 11 -8.02 12.30 0.07
CA TRP A 11 -8.59 11.20 -0.72
C TRP A 11 -8.05 9.83 -0.33
N PHE A 12 -6.73 9.72 -0.12
CA PHE A 12 -6.11 8.49 0.35
C PHE A 12 -6.71 8.02 1.69
N GLN A 13 -6.85 8.94 2.65
CA GLN A 13 -7.47 8.68 3.94
C GLN A 13 -8.92 8.21 3.77
N ARG A 14 -9.71 8.86 2.92
CA ARG A 14 -11.12 8.52 2.73
C ARG A 14 -11.32 7.19 2.01
N ILE A 15 -10.56 6.93 0.96
CA ILE A 15 -10.75 5.76 0.08
C ILE A 15 -10.11 4.52 0.69
N TYR A 16 -8.83 4.59 1.03
CA TYR A 16 -8.11 3.43 1.56
C TYR A 16 -8.35 3.28 3.06
N LEU A 17 -7.97 4.27 3.86
CA LEU A 17 -8.04 4.11 5.33
C LEU A 17 -9.49 4.11 5.86
N GLY A 18 -10.40 4.81 5.18
CA GLY A 18 -11.83 4.78 5.50
C GLY A 18 -12.58 3.59 4.91
N GLY A 19 -12.18 3.14 3.72
CA GLY A 19 -12.88 2.08 2.97
C GLY A 19 -12.47 0.67 3.34
N ILE A 20 -11.17 0.42 3.52
CA ILE A 20 -10.63 -0.93 3.80
C ILE A 20 -11.30 -1.60 5.02
N PRO A 21 -11.47 -0.93 6.17
CA PRO A 21 -12.11 -1.53 7.34
C PRO A 21 -13.53 -2.07 7.06
N GLN A 22 -14.29 -1.43 6.17
CA GLN A 22 -15.65 -1.83 5.82
C GLN A 22 -15.70 -3.14 5.00
N MET A 23 -14.55 -3.57 4.47
CA MET A 23 -14.41 -4.81 3.70
C MET A 23 -13.92 -5.99 4.55
N ILE A 24 -13.45 -5.77 5.77
CA ILE A 24 -12.94 -6.85 6.64
C ILE A 24 -14.10 -7.54 7.35
N ARG A 25 -14.72 -8.48 6.62
CA ARG A 25 -15.82 -9.37 7.03
C ARG A 25 -15.76 -10.64 6.20
N ASP A 26 -16.41 -11.70 6.66
CA ASP A 26 -16.32 -13.06 6.11
C ASP A 26 -16.40 -13.12 4.58
N GLU A 27 -17.32 -12.39 3.96
CA GLU A 27 -17.56 -12.46 2.52
C GLU A 27 -16.62 -11.57 1.68
N THR A 28 -15.99 -10.56 2.29
CA THR A 28 -15.24 -9.53 1.55
C THR A 28 -13.81 -9.33 2.03
N ALA A 29 -13.35 -10.06 3.05
CA ALA A 29 -11.99 -9.92 3.60
C ALA A 29 -10.91 -10.12 2.53
N PHE A 30 -11.14 -10.97 1.53
CA PHE A 30 -10.22 -11.11 0.40
C PHE A 30 -9.98 -9.78 -0.35
N LEU A 31 -11.02 -8.95 -0.52
CA LEU A 31 -10.91 -7.66 -1.21
C LEU A 31 -10.11 -6.64 -0.40
N SER A 32 -10.12 -6.73 0.94
CA SER A 32 -9.33 -5.84 1.78
C SER A 32 -7.83 -6.01 1.52
N PHE A 33 -7.34 -7.22 1.23
CA PHE A 33 -5.94 -7.45 0.85
C PHE A 33 -5.59 -6.75 -0.46
N ILE A 34 -6.44 -6.84 -1.48
CA ILE A 34 -6.21 -6.17 -2.78
C ILE A 34 -6.11 -4.67 -2.57
N CYS A 35 -7.05 -4.08 -1.82
CA CYS A 35 -7.06 -2.66 -1.54
C CYS A 35 -5.88 -2.21 -0.67
N THR A 36 -5.44 -3.03 0.29
CA THR A 36 -4.22 -2.76 1.08
C THR A 36 -2.98 -2.75 0.17
N LEU A 37 -2.84 -3.72 -0.72
CA LEU A 37 -1.72 -3.79 -1.67
C LEU A 37 -1.71 -2.61 -2.64
N SER A 38 -2.86 -2.20 -3.16
CA SER A 38 -2.95 -1.04 -4.06
C SER A 38 -2.67 0.28 -3.32
N ALA A 39 -3.03 0.38 -2.04
CA ALA A 39 -2.66 1.52 -1.20
C ALA A 39 -1.13 1.62 -1.02
N ILE A 40 -0.46 0.49 -0.75
CA ILE A 40 1.01 0.45 -0.65
C ILE A 40 1.66 0.90 -1.96
N GLU A 41 1.15 0.41 -3.10
CA GLU A 41 1.67 0.80 -4.42
C GLU A 41 1.47 2.29 -4.72
N ALA A 42 0.33 2.85 -4.33
CA ALA A 42 0.08 4.29 -4.45
C ALA A 42 1.10 5.10 -3.62
N LEU A 43 1.30 4.74 -2.35
CA LEU A 43 2.27 5.40 -1.47
C LEU A 43 3.70 5.27 -2.01
N ALA A 44 4.08 4.08 -2.47
CA ALA A 44 5.38 3.85 -3.10
C ALA A 44 5.59 4.73 -4.34
N GLY A 45 4.54 4.92 -5.15
CA GLY A 45 4.55 5.82 -6.30
C GLY A 45 4.68 7.29 -5.93
N TYR A 46 4.13 7.72 -4.79
CA TYR A 46 4.32 9.08 -4.28
C TYR A 46 5.71 9.32 -3.69
N ARG A 47 6.31 8.29 -3.10
CA ARG A 47 7.58 8.37 -2.39
C ARG A 47 8.80 8.43 -3.33
N TYR A 48 8.78 7.64 -4.40
CA TYR A 48 9.97 7.42 -5.24
C TYR A 48 9.73 7.83 -6.68
N GLN A 49 10.74 8.46 -7.28
CA GLN A 49 10.75 8.75 -8.72
C GLN A 49 10.96 7.49 -9.56
N GLU A 50 10.50 7.53 -10.80
CA GLU A 50 10.65 6.45 -11.78
C GLU A 50 12.04 6.48 -12.45
N THR A 51 13.10 6.53 -11.65
CA THR A 51 14.49 6.64 -12.10
C THR A 51 15.38 5.62 -11.39
N GLY A 52 16.53 5.27 -11.99
CA GLY A 52 17.51 4.36 -11.40
C GLY A 52 16.91 3.05 -10.89
N ASP A 53 17.26 2.68 -9.66
CA ASP A 53 16.82 1.42 -9.02
C ASP A 53 15.31 1.40 -8.69
N THR A 54 14.65 2.56 -8.68
CA THR A 54 13.20 2.71 -8.46
C THR A 54 12.43 2.91 -9.77
N ALA A 55 13.05 2.70 -10.94
CA ALA A 55 12.36 2.80 -12.22
C ALA A 55 11.21 1.79 -12.37
N ARG A 56 11.36 0.60 -11.78
CA ARG A 56 10.34 -0.47 -11.83
C ARG A 56 9.33 -0.33 -10.69
N PRO A 57 8.00 -0.50 -10.95
CA PRO A 57 6.98 -0.47 -9.89
C PRO A 57 7.27 -1.42 -8.73
N GLY A 58 7.75 -2.63 -9.03
CA GLY A 58 8.11 -3.62 -8.01
C GLY A 58 9.23 -3.17 -7.09
N SER A 59 10.26 -2.50 -7.63
CA SER A 59 11.35 -1.96 -6.80
C SER A 59 10.84 -0.87 -5.85
N ARG A 60 9.95 0.01 -6.33
CA ARG A 60 9.33 1.04 -5.48
C ARG A 60 8.49 0.43 -4.37
N PHE A 61 7.66 -0.55 -4.72
CA PHE A 61 6.82 -1.27 -3.75
C PHE A 61 7.68 -1.92 -2.66
N GLN A 62 8.68 -2.70 -3.06
CA GLN A 62 9.56 -3.41 -2.13
C GLN A 62 10.29 -2.44 -1.21
N ARG A 63 10.86 -1.37 -1.78
CA ARG A 63 11.54 -0.33 -1.01
C ARG A 63 10.60 0.41 -0.07
N PHE A 64 9.36 0.69 -0.47
CA PHE A 64 8.38 1.32 0.41
C PHE A 64 8.07 0.42 1.62
N VAL A 65 7.90 -0.88 1.38
CA VAL A 65 7.73 -1.85 2.47
C VAL A 65 8.95 -1.81 3.39
N SER A 66 10.16 -1.87 2.84
CA SER A 66 11.38 -1.86 3.65
C SER A 66 11.59 -0.57 4.47
N ASP A 67 11.19 0.59 3.93
CA ASP A 67 11.44 1.88 4.56
C ASP A 67 10.38 2.24 5.62
N TYR A 68 9.14 1.76 5.48
CA TYR A 68 8.01 2.20 6.32
C TYR A 68 7.26 1.10 7.09
N PHE A 69 7.44 -0.18 6.77
CA PHE A 69 6.83 -1.27 7.53
C PHE A 69 7.79 -1.80 8.59
N ALA A 70 7.26 -2.55 9.55
CA ALA A 70 8.08 -3.25 10.54
C ALA A 70 9.04 -4.26 9.86
N GLN A 71 10.15 -4.57 10.52
CA GLN A 71 11.26 -5.36 9.97
C GLN A 71 10.80 -6.71 9.40
N GLU A 72 9.81 -7.34 10.02
CA GLU A 72 9.24 -8.62 9.61
C GLU A 72 8.62 -8.56 8.19
N TYR A 73 8.11 -7.39 7.79
CA TYR A 73 7.61 -7.15 6.43
C TYR A 73 8.74 -6.87 5.44
N SER A 74 9.82 -6.23 5.88
CA SER A 74 10.99 -5.95 5.04
C SER A 74 11.61 -7.24 4.50
N GLU A 75 11.67 -8.28 5.34
CA GLU A 75 12.13 -9.62 4.96
C GLU A 75 11.20 -10.30 3.94
N LEU A 76 9.92 -9.89 3.92
CA LEU A 76 8.89 -10.40 3.01
C LEU A 76 8.63 -9.48 1.82
N ALA A 77 9.38 -8.40 1.62
CA ALA A 77 9.06 -7.38 0.61
C ALA A 77 8.94 -7.96 -0.82
N SER A 78 9.86 -8.85 -1.20
CA SER A 78 9.83 -9.54 -2.50
C SER A 78 8.60 -10.45 -2.63
N ASP A 79 8.25 -11.16 -1.55
CA ASP A 79 7.10 -12.04 -1.51
C ASP A 79 5.78 -11.26 -1.57
N LEU A 80 5.70 -10.13 -0.88
CA LEU A 80 4.56 -9.23 -0.91
C LEU A 80 4.36 -8.63 -2.31
N TRP A 81 5.44 -8.36 -3.05
CA TRP A 81 5.34 -7.97 -4.46
C TRP A 81 4.80 -9.11 -5.34
N ASN A 82 5.24 -10.35 -5.11
CA ASN A 82 4.72 -11.52 -5.82
C ASN A 82 3.25 -11.79 -5.48
N PHE A 83 2.87 -11.58 -4.22
CA PHE A 83 1.51 -11.63 -3.73
C PHE A 83 0.64 -10.57 -4.39
N ARG A 84 1.08 -9.31 -4.43
CA ARG A 84 0.43 -8.22 -5.17
C ARG A 84 0.12 -8.62 -6.60
N ASN A 85 1.11 -9.15 -7.32
CA ASN A 85 0.93 -9.58 -8.71
C ASN A 85 -0.03 -10.76 -8.83
N GLY A 86 0.06 -11.74 -7.93
CA GLY A 86 -0.86 -12.88 -7.90
C GLY A 86 -2.31 -12.47 -7.65
N MET A 87 -2.54 -11.56 -6.71
CA MET A 87 -3.86 -11.08 -6.34
C MET A 87 -4.53 -10.28 -7.45
N ILE A 88 -3.81 -9.32 -8.05
CA ILE A 88 -4.36 -8.44 -9.09
C ILE A 88 -4.60 -9.17 -10.41
N HIS A 89 -3.69 -10.06 -10.81
CA HIS A 89 -3.76 -10.70 -12.13
C HIS A 89 -4.47 -12.05 -12.13
N GLY A 90 -4.56 -12.74 -10.99
CA GLY A 90 -5.07 -14.10 -10.94
C GLY A 90 -5.82 -14.48 -9.68
N PHE A 91 -6.15 -13.51 -8.80
CA PHE A 91 -6.85 -13.76 -7.55
C PHE A 91 -6.17 -14.87 -6.72
N CYS A 92 -4.84 -14.94 -6.77
CA CYS A 92 -4.04 -16.02 -6.20
C CYS A 92 -3.09 -15.46 -5.13
N PRO A 93 -3.19 -15.93 -3.87
CA PRO A 93 -2.39 -15.40 -2.78
C PRO A 93 -0.94 -15.91 -2.76
N ARG A 94 -0.56 -16.78 -3.71
CA ARG A 94 0.78 -17.38 -3.81
C ARG A 94 1.15 -18.09 -2.51
N ARG A 95 2.27 -17.72 -1.88
CA ARG A 95 2.80 -18.32 -0.64
C ARG A 95 2.11 -17.85 0.64
N PHE A 96 1.08 -17.01 0.52
CA PHE A 96 0.36 -16.52 1.69
C PHE A 96 -0.96 -17.26 1.88
N ALA A 97 -1.26 -17.59 3.14
CA ALA A 97 -2.60 -17.96 3.57
C ALA A 97 -3.30 -16.69 4.09
N LEU A 98 -4.42 -16.33 3.47
CA LEU A 98 -5.19 -15.16 3.85
C LEU A 98 -6.20 -15.52 4.94
N THR A 99 -6.28 -14.73 5.98
CA THR A 99 -7.23 -14.91 7.08
C THR A 99 -7.73 -13.56 7.60
N HIS A 100 -8.79 -13.58 8.41
CA HIS A 100 -9.31 -12.44 9.15
C HIS A 100 -9.79 -12.95 10.53
N TYR A 101 -9.94 -12.07 11.52
CA TYR A 101 -10.23 -12.42 12.91
C TYR A 101 -9.25 -13.42 13.56
N GLN A 102 -8.05 -13.59 12.99
CA GLN A 102 -7.03 -14.53 13.45
C GLN A 102 -5.68 -13.84 13.65
N SER A 103 -5.67 -12.72 14.39
CA SER A 103 -4.45 -11.93 14.62
C SER A 103 -3.29 -12.74 15.21
N HIS A 104 -3.58 -13.71 16.07
CA HIS A 104 -2.58 -14.63 16.62
C HIS A 104 -1.80 -15.45 15.57
N ARG A 105 -2.29 -15.56 14.33
CA ARG A 105 -1.60 -16.25 13.23
C ARG A 105 -0.81 -15.32 12.34
N HIS A 106 -1.00 -14.00 12.44
CA HIS A 106 -0.38 -13.05 11.54
C HIS A 106 1.16 -13.19 11.52
N LEU A 107 1.74 -13.29 10.32
CA LEU A 107 3.16 -13.54 10.04
C LEU A 107 3.74 -14.86 10.59
N GLN A 108 2.91 -15.73 11.18
CA GLN A 108 3.35 -17.09 11.46
C GLN A 108 3.55 -17.86 10.17
N THR A 109 4.54 -18.75 10.15
CA THR A 109 4.83 -19.62 9.02
C THR A 109 4.52 -21.06 9.39
N SER A 110 3.70 -21.74 8.59
CA SER A 110 3.39 -23.17 8.76
C SER A 110 4.54 -24.06 8.28
N SER A 111 4.44 -25.35 8.58
CA SER A 111 5.43 -26.37 8.22
C SER A 111 5.66 -26.54 6.71
N ASP A 112 4.72 -26.09 5.89
CA ASP A 112 4.81 -26.07 4.42
C ASP A 112 5.37 -24.76 3.85
N SER A 113 5.92 -23.89 4.71
CA SER A 113 6.45 -22.56 4.38
C SER A 113 5.39 -21.53 3.93
N THR A 114 4.11 -21.79 4.19
CA THR A 114 3.05 -20.78 3.96
C THR A 114 3.05 -19.76 5.10
N THR A 115 3.08 -18.47 4.75
CA THR A 115 3.01 -17.38 5.74
C THR A 115 1.56 -16.90 5.86
N PHE A 116 1.03 -16.78 7.07
CA PHE A 116 -0.33 -16.27 7.28
C PHE A 116 -0.36 -14.74 7.27
N LEU A 117 -1.28 -14.15 6.52
CA LEU A 117 -1.61 -12.73 6.59
C LEU A 117 -3.03 -12.56 7.12
N ASN A 118 -3.14 -12.04 8.34
CA ASN A 118 -4.40 -11.57 8.90
C ASN A 118 -4.76 -10.17 8.35
N ALA A 119 -6.01 -9.98 7.91
CA ALA A 119 -6.47 -8.77 7.24
C ALA A 119 -6.36 -7.51 8.11
N GLU A 120 -6.74 -7.61 9.38
CA GLU A 120 -6.73 -6.50 10.34
C GLU A 120 -5.31 -6.04 10.64
N ASP A 121 -4.39 -6.97 10.90
CA ASP A 121 -3.00 -6.63 11.22
C ASP A 121 -2.26 -6.11 9.98
N PHE A 122 -2.54 -6.66 8.79
CA PHE A 122 -1.93 -6.15 7.56
C PHE A 122 -2.44 -4.75 7.23
N TYR A 123 -3.73 -4.48 7.44
CA TYR A 123 -4.29 -3.15 7.34
C TYR A 123 -3.70 -2.20 8.40
N ALA A 124 -3.53 -2.65 9.65
CA ALA A 124 -2.92 -1.84 10.70
C ALA A 124 -1.46 -1.46 10.35
N ALA A 125 -0.70 -2.38 9.75
CA ALA A 125 0.65 -2.10 9.25
C ALA A 125 0.63 -1.03 8.14
N LEU A 126 -0.33 -1.09 7.22
CA LEU A 126 -0.53 -0.02 6.22
C LEU A 126 -0.85 1.33 6.89
N VAL A 127 -1.73 1.37 7.90
CA VAL A 127 -2.06 2.61 8.62
C VAL A 127 -0.80 3.22 9.23
N GLN A 128 0.02 2.41 9.92
CA GLN A 128 1.27 2.86 10.53
C GLN A 128 2.26 3.37 9.47
N ALA A 129 2.51 2.59 8.42
CA ALA A 129 3.42 2.96 7.33
C ALA A 129 2.98 4.25 6.61
N SER A 130 1.67 4.39 6.36
CA SER A 130 1.13 5.61 5.75
C SER A 130 1.30 6.83 6.66
N GLY A 131 1.10 6.67 7.98
CA GLY A 131 1.32 7.72 8.96
C GLY A 131 2.77 8.19 8.99
N ALA A 132 3.71 7.25 9.03
CA ALA A 132 5.15 7.53 9.00
C ALA A 132 5.57 8.26 7.72
N PHE A 133 5.11 7.78 6.55
CA PHE A 133 5.39 8.44 5.27
C PHE A 133 4.82 9.86 5.22
N PHE A 134 3.56 10.07 5.60
CA PHE A 134 2.96 11.41 5.55
C PHE A 134 3.59 12.37 6.56
N GLN A 135 4.10 11.88 7.70
CA GLN A 135 4.86 12.69 8.64
C GLN A 135 6.21 13.12 8.06
N GLU A 136 6.94 12.22 7.38
CA GLU A 136 8.19 12.56 6.69
C GLU A 136 7.95 13.56 5.54
N LEU A 137 6.86 13.36 4.79
CA LEU A 137 6.47 14.23 3.68
C LEU A 137 6.27 15.69 4.11
N GLU A 138 5.73 15.93 5.32
CA GLU A 138 5.52 17.29 5.84
C GLU A 138 6.84 18.06 5.99
N GLY A 139 7.92 17.36 6.35
CA GLY A 139 9.25 17.95 6.60
C GLY A 139 10.21 17.94 5.41
N SER A 140 9.92 17.19 4.35
CA SER A 140 10.86 16.98 3.23
C SER A 140 10.39 17.60 1.92
N THR A 141 11.10 18.64 1.46
CA THR A 141 10.86 19.27 0.14
C THR A 141 11.04 18.27 -1.00
N GLU A 142 12.07 17.41 -0.92
CA GLU A 142 12.34 16.38 -1.93
C GLU A 142 11.15 15.42 -2.07
N LEU A 143 10.56 14.99 -0.96
CA LEU A 143 9.38 14.11 -1.00
C LEU A 143 8.16 14.81 -1.57
N GLN A 144 7.98 16.09 -1.28
CA GLN A 144 6.90 16.88 -1.86
C GLN A 144 7.08 17.01 -3.38
N GLU A 145 8.30 17.19 -3.86
CA GLU A 145 8.60 17.21 -5.30
C GLU A 145 8.32 15.86 -5.96
N ASN A 146 8.73 14.75 -5.35
CA ASN A 146 8.44 13.40 -5.84
C ASN A 146 6.93 13.13 -5.92
N PHE A 147 6.20 13.54 -4.87
CA PHE A 147 4.76 13.42 -4.81
C PHE A 147 4.10 14.20 -5.96
N LEU A 148 4.49 15.46 -6.17
CA LEU A 148 3.95 16.29 -7.24
C LEU A 148 4.32 15.77 -8.63
N ALA A 149 5.54 15.28 -8.82
CA ALA A 149 5.96 14.63 -10.06
C ALA A 149 5.05 13.43 -10.39
N ARG A 150 4.72 12.62 -9.38
CA ARG A 150 3.78 11.51 -9.55
C ARG A 150 2.37 11.99 -9.91
N LEU A 151 1.86 13.03 -9.26
CA LEU A 151 0.54 13.59 -9.57
C LEU A 151 0.44 14.15 -11.00
N ASN A 152 1.54 14.71 -11.52
CA ASN A 152 1.59 15.27 -12.87
C ASN A 152 1.97 14.24 -13.95
N SER A 153 2.23 12.99 -13.58
CA SER A 153 2.60 11.93 -14.52
C SER A 153 1.44 11.58 -15.46
N SER A 154 1.74 11.40 -16.75
CA SER A 154 0.77 10.92 -17.75
C SER A 154 0.33 9.47 -17.51
N GLN A 155 1.07 8.70 -16.71
CA GLN A 155 0.67 7.37 -16.25
C GLN A 155 -0.28 7.42 -15.04
N GLY A 156 -0.71 8.61 -14.64
CA GLY A 156 -1.56 8.83 -13.49
C GLY A 156 -0.80 8.82 -12.16
N GLY A 157 -1.54 9.04 -11.08
CA GLY A 157 -0.98 9.10 -9.72
C GLY A 157 -1.94 9.76 -8.74
N GLY A 158 -2.76 10.71 -9.20
CA GLY A 158 -3.85 11.25 -8.39
C GLY A 158 -4.90 10.20 -8.08
N ILE A 159 -5.45 10.26 -6.87
CA ILE A 159 -6.63 9.49 -6.46
C ILE A 159 -7.70 10.51 -6.09
N ALA A 160 -8.91 10.35 -6.62
CA ALA A 160 -10.07 11.18 -6.31
C ALA A 160 -11.36 10.36 -6.39
N VAL A 161 -12.34 10.67 -5.54
CA VAL A 161 -13.70 10.10 -5.58
C VAL A 161 -14.74 11.17 -5.25
N GLY A 162 -15.94 11.11 -5.84
CA GLY A 162 -16.98 12.14 -5.67
C GLY A 162 -17.27 12.88 -6.98
N PRO A 163 -18.00 14.02 -6.96
CA PRO A 163 -18.14 14.84 -8.15
C PRO A 163 -16.76 15.38 -8.52
N VAL A 164 -16.10 14.72 -9.46
CA VAL A 164 -14.90 15.23 -10.10
C VAL A 164 -15.39 16.21 -11.14
N GLU A 165 -15.26 17.51 -10.88
CA GLU A 165 -15.52 18.51 -11.91
C GLU A 165 -14.53 18.25 -13.05
N ALA A 166 -15.07 17.81 -14.19
CA ALA A 166 -14.30 17.71 -15.41
C ALA A 166 -14.03 19.14 -15.89
N THR A 167 -12.84 19.65 -15.56
CA THR A 167 -12.30 20.88 -16.15
C THR A 167 -11.83 20.61 -17.57
#